data_AF-A0A485KPB6-F1
#
_entry.id   AF-A0A485KPB6-F1
#
_cell.length_a   1.000
_cell.length_b   1.000
_cell.length_c   1.000
_cell.angle_alpha   90.00
_cell.angle_beta   90.00
_cell.angle_gamma   90.00
#
_symmetry.space_group_name_H-M   'P 1'
#
loop_
_entity.id
_entity.type
_entity.pdbx_description
1 polymer ?
#
loop_
_entity_poly.entity_id
_entity_poly.type
_entity_poly.pdbx_seq_one_letter_code
_entity_poly.pdbx_strand_id
1 'polypeptide(L)'
;MSIPAHNDDHDHGAPMTPSANAILTPDVDFNGIEDESLDIVDTPAASTPKRRLNLALSVALLVVGGVVGALLLTMQPSTPTASSISVGGGNGQVSVCYDSWDSWGPGKMADQFRRIKERFSGVRTYQTRGARNHIEVAAEVGLSIYAGVWIKDGGWEADMQAAVDGARRFPNSIKAILVGNEEILEGKDQWFVIDKVNRMKSMLQAAGVWNVKVGSVQTDGDWLNKAGELANVCDVIGVNIHPFFGASDNSKWNPIEDLKARWNAMTWRFGDKVVLTETGWPTHGTPQNGHVPSMDTALKYVKQVNEWAKGGNGGDAPAHFMFADNPNKGPNFEKAFGLAWSNAAWKFEFSTVGPAPPAPTTPDQGIQGVVFVNKANDKVLAATKDRKVEFHQRWGNDWAVDWSSKWTVRGNLVMFWEAETKTDICLDAPEPWRGGKVHLWPCDVNNRNQQWRYNWATQHLEHATHAGLCLDMKYPEGGAPHTYDCGDFALQKFEWWK
;
A
#
# COMPACT_ATOMS: atom_id res chain seq x y z
N MET A 1 63.20 30.08 2.50
CA MET A 1 64.67 30.08 2.65
C MET A 1 65.06 28.87 3.49
N SER A 2 66.09 28.14 3.05
CA SER A 2 66.98 27.28 3.85
C SER A 2 66.40 26.07 4.61
N ILE A 3 66.52 24.90 3.97
CA ILE A 3 66.93 23.60 4.53
C ILE A 3 68.37 23.39 4.02
N PRO A 4 69.40 23.00 4.82
CA PRO A 4 69.77 21.58 5.09
C PRO A 4 70.44 21.38 6.50
N ALA A 5 70.99 20.24 6.93
CA ALA A 5 71.40 18.96 6.30
C ALA A 5 71.04 17.76 7.23
N HIS A 6 70.79 16.52 6.77
CA HIS A 6 71.54 15.58 5.90
C HIS A 6 72.80 14.96 6.54
N ASN A 7 72.69 13.66 6.86
CA ASN A 7 73.50 12.54 6.33
C ASN A 7 72.81 11.23 6.80
N ASP A 8 72.38 10.30 5.94
CA ASP A 8 73.14 9.39 5.05
C ASP A 8 73.72 8.18 5.84
N ASP A 9 73.66 6.91 5.42
CA ASP A 9 72.75 6.18 4.50
C ASP A 9 72.99 4.64 4.73
N HIS A 10 72.37 3.75 3.93
CA HIS A 10 72.61 2.28 3.80
C HIS A 10 71.96 1.35 4.87
N ASP A 11 71.39 0.18 4.53
CA ASP A 11 70.89 -0.34 3.23
C ASP A 11 69.93 -1.54 3.45
N HIS A 12 69.25 -1.95 2.38
CA HIS A 12 68.66 -3.27 2.10
C HIS A 12 67.42 -3.78 2.87
N GLY A 13 66.36 -4.09 2.11
CA GLY A 13 65.74 -5.42 2.16
C GLY A 13 64.44 -5.61 2.95
N ALA A 14 63.30 -5.43 2.28
CA ALA A 14 61.99 -6.01 2.68
C ALA A 14 61.90 -7.51 2.24
N PRO A 15 60.79 -8.28 2.42
CA PRO A 15 59.46 -7.90 2.94
C PRO A 15 58.69 -8.98 3.78
N MET A 16 57.41 -8.69 4.07
CA MET A 16 56.27 -9.61 4.32
C MET A 16 56.09 -10.35 5.68
N THR A 17 54.81 -10.49 6.04
CA THR A 17 54.16 -11.14 7.20
C THR A 17 54.24 -12.67 7.17
N PRO A 18 54.16 -13.44 8.30
CA PRO A 18 52.85 -13.77 8.91
C PRO A 18 52.78 -14.18 10.43
N SER A 19 51.55 -14.24 10.95
CA SER A 19 50.93 -15.18 11.91
C SER A 19 51.63 -15.78 13.17
N ALA A 20 50.89 -15.65 14.29
CA ALA A 20 50.50 -16.69 15.29
C ALA A 20 51.35 -17.02 16.55
N ASN A 21 50.61 -17.60 17.52
CA ASN A 21 50.99 -18.29 18.78
C ASN A 21 51.34 -17.43 20.03
N ALA A 22 50.98 -17.81 21.27
CA ALA A 22 50.03 -18.81 21.82
C ALA A 22 49.87 -18.61 23.35
N ILE A 23 49.19 -19.55 24.05
CA ILE A 23 49.57 -20.17 25.37
C ILE A 23 48.46 -20.26 26.47
N LEU A 24 48.17 -21.52 26.85
CA LEU A 24 47.64 -22.13 28.10
C LEU A 24 46.13 -22.22 28.47
N THR A 25 45.69 -23.49 28.60
CA THR A 25 44.60 -24.04 29.45
C THR A 25 45.18 -24.54 30.80
N PRO A 26 44.37 -24.99 31.78
CA PRO A 26 43.90 -26.42 31.89
C PRO A 26 42.39 -26.57 32.25
N ASP A 27 41.63 -27.54 31.70
CA ASP A 27 41.30 -28.90 32.23
C ASP A 27 40.41 -28.91 33.50
N VAL A 28 39.39 -29.75 33.73
CA VAL A 28 38.66 -30.87 33.06
C VAL A 28 37.18 -30.81 33.55
N ASP A 29 36.16 -31.61 33.17
CA ASP A 29 36.03 -32.92 32.48
C ASP A 29 34.62 -33.03 31.80
N PHE A 30 34.30 -34.13 31.11
CA PHE A 30 32.93 -34.43 30.61
C PHE A 30 32.67 -35.95 30.40
N ASN A 31 31.60 -36.47 30.98
CA ASN A 31 30.90 -37.73 30.59
C ASN A 31 29.40 -37.42 30.63
N GLY A 32 28.52 -37.80 29.70
CA GLY A 32 28.63 -38.76 28.59
C GLY A 32 27.57 -39.84 28.75
N ILE A 33 26.69 -40.03 27.73
CA ILE A 33 25.83 -41.20 27.36
C ILE A 33 24.47 -40.76 26.76
N GLU A 34 23.90 -41.69 26.00
CA GLU A 34 23.00 -41.61 24.85
C GLU A 34 21.48 -41.68 25.15
N ASP A 35 20.69 -41.13 24.22
CA ASP A 35 19.46 -41.62 23.54
C ASP A 35 18.20 -42.19 24.27
N GLU A 36 17.10 -42.17 23.48
CA GLU A 36 15.78 -42.82 23.58
C GLU A 36 14.73 -42.42 24.63
N SER A 37 13.69 -41.73 24.13
CA SER A 37 12.24 -41.97 24.38
C SER A 37 11.62 -41.77 25.78
N LEU A 38 10.53 -40.96 25.82
CA LEU A 38 9.15 -41.38 26.16
C LEU A 38 8.21 -40.19 26.46
N ASP A 39 6.94 -40.34 26.11
CA ASP A 39 5.85 -39.40 26.38
C ASP A 39 5.25 -39.55 27.80
N ILE A 40 4.25 -38.68 28.12
CA ILE A 40 3.10 -38.89 29.04
C ILE A 40 3.14 -38.23 30.45
N VAL A 41 2.53 -37.03 30.51
CA VAL A 41 1.45 -36.56 31.46
C VAL A 41 1.73 -35.74 32.74
N ASP A 42 0.95 -34.65 32.81
CA ASP A 42 0.45 -33.76 33.90
C ASP A 42 1.28 -33.18 35.07
N THR A 43 1.42 -31.84 35.01
CA THR A 43 0.95 -30.75 35.93
C THR A 43 0.71 -30.97 37.44
N PRO A 44 0.61 -29.90 38.29
CA PRO A 44 0.93 -28.46 38.13
C PRO A 44 1.79 -27.83 39.27
N ALA A 45 2.31 -26.60 39.08
CA ALA A 45 2.00 -25.41 39.93
C ALA A 45 2.95 -24.18 39.78
N ALA A 46 2.33 -22.99 39.69
CA ALA A 46 2.78 -21.66 40.12
C ALA A 46 4.16 -21.06 39.69
N SER A 47 4.11 -19.98 38.90
CA SER A 47 5.10 -18.89 38.96
C SER A 47 4.47 -17.51 38.66
N THR A 48 5.00 -16.47 39.28
CA THR A 48 4.55 -15.05 39.24
C THR A 48 5.13 -14.28 38.02
N PRO A 49 4.65 -13.06 37.71
CA PRO A 49 4.50 -12.65 36.31
C PRO A 49 5.73 -12.01 35.67
N LYS A 50 5.91 -12.26 34.37
CA LYS A 50 6.73 -11.43 33.47
C LYS A 50 5.85 -10.70 32.47
N ARG A 51 6.11 -9.40 32.27
CA ARG A 51 5.42 -8.55 31.28
C ARG A 51 5.44 -9.21 29.90
N ARG A 52 4.26 -9.51 29.34
CA ARG A 52 4.13 -9.94 27.95
C ARG A 52 3.94 -8.73 27.05
N LEU A 53 4.82 -8.60 26.07
CA LEU A 53 4.66 -7.72 24.93
C LEU A 53 3.61 -8.38 24.01
N ASN A 54 2.44 -7.76 23.85
CA ASN A 54 1.37 -8.32 23.03
C ASN A 54 1.71 -8.14 21.54
N LEU A 55 2.38 -9.15 20.97
CA LEU A 55 2.57 -9.27 19.53
C LEU A 55 1.30 -9.88 18.92
N ALA A 56 0.49 -9.06 18.24
CA ALA A 56 -0.68 -9.54 17.51
C ALA A 56 -0.23 -10.34 16.27
N LEU A 57 -0.21 -11.68 16.38
CA LEU A 57 -0.04 -12.55 15.23
C LEU A 57 -1.39 -12.69 14.51
N SER A 58 -1.60 -11.89 13.48
CA SER A 58 -2.73 -12.05 12.55
C SER A 58 -2.50 -13.24 11.61
N VAL A 59 -2.59 -14.46 12.16
CA VAL A 59 -2.69 -15.70 11.38
C VAL A 59 -4.00 -16.38 11.73
N ALA A 60 -5.07 -15.92 11.07
CA ALA A 60 -6.38 -16.56 11.06
C ALA A 60 -6.67 -17.13 9.66
N LEU A 61 -5.94 -18.17 9.26
CA LEU A 61 -6.53 -19.15 8.36
C LEU A 61 -7.70 -19.81 9.11
N LEU A 62 -8.91 -19.77 8.55
CA LEU A 62 -9.87 -20.89 8.52
C LEU A 62 -11.20 -20.51 7.82
N VAL A 63 -11.52 -21.28 6.77
CA VAL A 63 -12.87 -21.56 6.23
C VAL A 63 -13.77 -20.36 5.84
N VAL A 64 -13.53 -19.79 4.66
CA VAL A 64 -14.59 -19.10 3.88
C VAL A 64 -14.90 -19.81 2.54
N GLY A 65 -13.98 -20.62 1.99
CA GLY A 65 -14.16 -21.27 0.69
C GLY A 65 -15.04 -22.53 0.66
N GLY A 66 -15.08 -23.31 1.74
CA GLY A 66 -15.62 -24.69 1.71
C GLY A 66 -17.13 -24.79 1.48
N VAL A 67 -17.92 -23.84 2.00
CA VAL A 67 -19.40 -23.93 1.98
C VAL A 67 -20.00 -23.29 0.71
N VAL A 68 -19.36 -22.26 0.16
CA VAL A 68 -19.82 -21.60 -1.09
C VAL A 68 -19.79 -22.58 -2.27
N GLY A 69 -18.76 -23.43 -2.36
CA GLY A 69 -18.68 -24.48 -3.38
C GLY A 69 -19.76 -25.57 -3.24
N ALA A 70 -20.20 -25.88 -2.03
CA ALA A 70 -21.22 -26.91 -1.78
C ALA A 70 -22.64 -26.44 -2.12
N LEU A 71 -22.94 -25.14 -1.97
CA LEU A 71 -24.27 -24.58 -2.24
C LEU A 71 -24.57 -24.37 -3.74
N LEU A 72 -23.53 -24.37 -4.59
CA LEU A 72 -23.64 -24.09 -6.03
C LEU A 72 -23.99 -25.32 -6.89
N LEU A 73 -24.04 -26.53 -6.32
CA LEU A 73 -24.10 -27.79 -7.09
C LEU A 73 -25.51 -28.40 -7.28
N THR A 74 -26.58 -27.76 -6.78
CA THR A 74 -27.93 -28.39 -6.73
C THR A 74 -29.10 -27.52 -7.19
N MET A 75 -28.91 -26.48 -8.01
CA MET A 75 -30.03 -25.76 -8.64
C MET A 75 -29.84 -25.52 -10.14
N GLN A 76 -30.66 -26.19 -10.96
CA GLN A 76 -30.81 -25.85 -12.38
C GLN A 76 -31.53 -24.50 -12.53
N PRO A 77 -31.16 -23.67 -13.53
CA PRO A 77 -31.76 -22.36 -13.70
C PRO A 77 -33.16 -22.45 -14.32
N SER A 78 -34.21 -22.35 -13.51
CA SER A 78 -35.53 -21.87 -13.98
C SER A 78 -35.53 -20.35 -13.93
N THR A 79 -35.64 -19.70 -15.08
CA THR A 79 -35.55 -18.23 -15.23
C THR A 79 -36.75 -17.51 -14.59
N PRO A 80 -36.55 -16.65 -13.58
CA PRO A 80 -37.54 -15.67 -13.18
C PRO A 80 -37.23 -14.34 -13.89
N THR A 81 -38.25 -13.71 -14.48
CA THR A 81 -38.15 -12.32 -14.96
C THR A 81 -37.99 -11.38 -13.77
N ALA A 82 -36.74 -11.09 -13.39
CA ALA A 82 -36.41 -10.15 -12.34
C ALA A 82 -36.63 -8.71 -12.83
N SER A 83 -37.65 -8.06 -12.28
CA SER A 83 -37.87 -6.61 -12.43
C SER A 83 -36.61 -5.84 -12.01
N SER A 84 -36.19 -4.88 -12.83
CA SER A 84 -35.07 -3.99 -12.52
C SER A 84 -35.42 -3.08 -11.34
N ILE A 85 -35.02 -3.46 -10.13
CA ILE A 85 -35.17 -2.61 -8.94
C ILE A 85 -33.93 -1.72 -8.86
N SER A 86 -34.16 -0.41 -8.91
CA SER A 86 -33.11 0.60 -8.76
C SER A 86 -32.44 0.45 -7.40
N VAL A 87 -31.12 0.26 -7.41
CA VAL A 87 -30.30 0.52 -6.22
C VAL A 87 -30.53 1.98 -5.80
N GLY A 88 -30.46 2.27 -4.51
CA GLY A 88 -30.17 3.62 -4.02
C GLY A 88 -28.75 3.98 -4.41
N GLY A 89 -28.53 4.29 -5.68
CA GLY A 89 -27.20 4.35 -6.27
C GLY A 89 -26.33 5.38 -5.56
N GLY A 90 -25.17 4.94 -5.05
CA GLY A 90 -24.07 5.86 -4.83
C GLY A 90 -23.83 6.61 -6.15
N ASN A 91 -23.88 7.95 -6.13
CA ASN A 91 -23.86 8.81 -7.32
C ASN A 91 -22.49 8.83 -8.04
N GLY A 92 -21.97 7.65 -8.42
CA GLY A 92 -20.57 7.43 -8.78
C GLY A 92 -19.59 7.69 -7.62
N GLN A 93 -20.07 7.91 -6.40
CA GLN A 93 -19.23 8.22 -5.24
C GLN A 93 -18.42 7.00 -4.83
N VAL A 94 -17.15 7.21 -4.52
CA VAL A 94 -16.22 6.22 -3.98
C VAL A 94 -15.39 6.89 -2.88
N SER A 95 -15.03 6.09 -1.89
CA SER A 95 -14.23 6.48 -0.73
C SER A 95 -12.87 5.74 -0.72
N VAL A 96 -11.99 6.13 0.20
CA VAL A 96 -10.76 5.39 0.49
C VAL A 96 -10.53 5.32 1.99
N CYS A 97 -9.98 4.21 2.46
CA CYS A 97 -9.62 4.01 3.86
C CYS A 97 -8.39 4.83 4.21
N TYR A 98 -8.49 5.57 5.30
CA TYR A 98 -7.40 6.34 5.88
C TYR A 98 -6.94 5.68 7.18
N ASP A 99 -5.66 5.33 7.24
CA ASP A 99 -5.05 4.74 8.43
C ASP A 99 -4.87 5.81 9.52
N SER A 100 -5.69 5.75 10.57
CA SER A 100 -5.72 6.73 11.65
C SER A 100 -4.41 6.81 12.45
N TRP A 101 -3.45 5.88 12.29
CA TRP A 101 -2.09 6.04 12.79
C TRP A 101 -1.47 7.37 12.34
N ASP A 102 -1.68 7.75 11.08
CA ASP A 102 -1.13 8.98 10.50
C ASP A 102 -1.81 10.26 10.98
N SER A 103 -2.97 10.15 11.65
CA SER A 103 -3.78 11.30 12.10
C SER A 103 -3.19 12.11 13.24
N TRP A 104 -2.18 11.57 13.94
CA TRP A 104 -1.57 12.17 15.13
C TRP A 104 -0.43 13.14 14.82
N GLY A 105 0.04 13.20 13.56
CA GLY A 105 0.97 14.23 13.10
C GLY A 105 0.25 15.58 12.92
N PRO A 106 0.74 16.69 13.50
CA PRO A 106 0.18 18.02 13.27
C PRO A 106 0.14 18.35 11.76
N GLY A 107 -1.00 18.85 11.28
CA GLY A 107 -1.23 19.17 9.85
C GLY A 107 -1.43 17.94 8.93
N LYS A 108 -0.72 16.83 9.19
CA LYS A 108 -0.62 15.64 8.32
C LYS A 108 -1.97 15.13 7.80
N MET A 109 -2.97 14.97 8.68
CA MET A 109 -4.31 14.51 8.28
C MET A 109 -5.00 15.46 7.30
N ALA A 110 -4.89 16.77 7.48
CA ALA A 110 -5.51 17.75 6.59
C ALA A 110 -4.86 17.74 5.20
N ASP A 111 -3.55 17.62 5.13
CA ASP A 111 -2.81 17.54 3.87
C ASP A 111 -3.13 16.23 3.12
N GLN A 112 -3.18 15.11 3.85
CA GLN A 112 -3.57 13.81 3.30
C GLN A 112 -5.05 13.79 2.88
N PHE A 113 -5.96 14.46 3.59
CA PHE A 113 -7.36 14.57 3.18
C PHE A 113 -7.52 15.43 1.92
N ARG A 114 -6.77 16.54 1.79
CA ARG A 114 -6.73 17.32 0.53
C ARG A 114 -6.21 16.48 -0.62
N ARG A 115 -5.15 15.69 -0.40
CA ARG A 115 -4.64 14.71 -1.38
C ARG A 115 -5.71 13.70 -1.78
N ILE A 116 -6.41 13.07 -0.82
CA ILE A 116 -7.53 12.14 -1.07
C ILE A 116 -8.63 12.78 -1.92
N LYS A 117 -8.99 14.05 -1.63
CA LYS A 117 -10.05 14.80 -2.32
C LYS A 117 -9.79 15.05 -3.81
N GLU A 118 -8.54 14.95 -4.27
CA GLU A 118 -8.19 15.00 -5.69
C GLU A 118 -8.85 13.86 -6.50
N ARG A 119 -9.14 12.72 -5.87
CA ARG A 119 -9.53 11.48 -6.55
C ARG A 119 -10.76 10.78 -5.98
N PHE A 120 -11.10 11.06 -4.72
CA PHE A 120 -12.22 10.44 -4.01
C PHE A 120 -13.23 11.47 -3.52
N SER A 121 -14.50 11.05 -3.44
CA SER A 121 -15.58 11.86 -2.87
C SER A 121 -15.71 11.73 -1.35
N GLY A 122 -15.24 10.61 -0.80
CA GLY A 122 -15.30 10.33 0.64
C GLY A 122 -14.03 9.70 1.20
N VAL A 123 -13.98 9.62 2.53
CA VAL A 123 -12.95 8.94 3.30
C VAL A 123 -13.61 8.01 4.31
N ARG A 124 -13.03 6.85 4.53
CA ARG A 124 -13.40 5.94 5.62
C ARG A 124 -12.26 5.89 6.63
N THR A 125 -12.59 5.97 7.90
CA THR A 125 -11.60 6.11 8.99
C THR A 125 -11.78 4.98 10.01
N TYR A 126 -10.72 4.63 10.75
CA TYR A 126 -10.77 3.60 11.81
C TYR A 126 -11.05 4.19 13.18
N GLN A 127 -10.63 5.44 13.40
CA GLN A 127 -10.89 6.26 14.59
C GLN A 127 -11.42 7.62 14.15
N THR A 128 -12.06 8.37 15.06
CA THR A 128 -12.49 9.76 14.82
C THR A 128 -11.59 10.78 15.54
N ARG A 129 -10.94 10.35 16.62
CA ARG A 129 -9.95 11.11 17.39
C ARG A 129 -8.56 10.99 16.75
N GLY A 130 -7.84 12.10 16.69
CA GLY A 130 -6.45 12.22 16.26
C GLY A 130 -5.87 13.54 16.78
N ALA A 131 -4.83 14.09 16.12
CA ALA A 131 -4.38 15.46 16.39
C ALA A 131 -5.47 16.52 16.10
N ARG A 132 -6.43 16.17 15.23
CA ARG A 132 -7.71 16.87 15.04
C ARG A 132 -8.84 15.84 14.94
N ASN A 133 -10.08 16.31 15.06
CA ASN A 133 -11.26 15.49 14.81
C ASN A 133 -11.36 15.14 13.31
N HIS A 134 -11.52 13.85 12.97
CA HIS A 134 -11.48 13.41 11.57
C HIS A 134 -12.71 13.91 10.78
N ILE A 135 -13.88 14.04 11.41
CA ILE A 135 -15.10 14.54 10.77
C ILE A 135 -14.97 16.03 10.42
N GLU A 136 -14.40 16.81 11.34
CA GLU A 136 -14.09 18.23 11.14
C GLU A 136 -13.16 18.45 9.94
N VAL A 137 -12.07 17.69 9.85
CA VAL A 137 -11.11 17.83 8.73
C VAL A 137 -11.69 17.30 7.42
N ALA A 138 -12.54 16.27 7.43
CA ALA A 138 -13.29 15.86 6.25
C ALA A 138 -14.23 16.98 5.75
N ALA A 139 -14.96 17.62 6.68
CA ALA A 139 -15.86 18.73 6.37
C ALA A 139 -15.13 19.94 5.78
N GLU A 140 -14.01 20.36 6.37
CA GLU A 140 -13.17 21.48 5.89
C GLU A 140 -12.65 21.26 4.45
N VAL A 141 -12.34 20.01 4.09
CA VAL A 141 -11.83 19.63 2.77
C VAL A 141 -12.97 19.29 1.79
N GLY A 142 -14.21 19.19 2.26
CA GLY A 142 -15.37 18.82 1.45
C GLY A 142 -15.40 17.33 1.07
N LEU A 143 -14.82 16.46 1.89
CA LEU A 143 -15.02 15.00 1.83
C LEU A 143 -16.27 14.60 2.63
N SER A 144 -16.99 13.59 2.14
CA SER A 144 -17.90 12.83 3.01
C SER A 144 -17.11 11.82 3.85
N ILE A 145 -17.61 11.46 5.03
CA ILE A 145 -16.90 10.57 5.96
C ILE A 145 -17.74 9.41 6.46
N TYR A 146 -17.19 8.20 6.35
CA TYR A 146 -17.51 7.08 7.23
C TYR A 146 -16.58 7.16 8.45
N ALA A 147 -17.14 7.63 9.57
CA ALA A 147 -16.38 7.94 10.77
C ALA A 147 -16.19 6.67 11.61
N GLY A 148 -14.95 6.25 11.82
CA GLY A 148 -14.64 5.07 12.63
C GLY A 148 -14.70 5.37 14.14
N VAL A 149 -15.13 4.38 14.91
CA VAL A 149 -14.94 4.32 16.35
C VAL A 149 -14.17 3.05 16.68
N TRP A 150 -12.98 3.22 17.25
CA TRP A 150 -12.07 2.12 17.55
C TRP A 150 -12.38 1.49 18.91
N ILE A 151 -12.68 0.19 18.90
CA ILE A 151 -13.10 -0.56 20.10
C ILE A 151 -12.14 -1.70 20.49
N LYS A 152 -10.98 -1.79 19.82
CA LYS A 152 -9.95 -2.81 20.09
C LYS A 152 -9.08 -2.51 21.32
N ASP A 153 -8.99 -1.24 21.71
CA ASP A 153 -8.33 -0.78 22.93
C ASP A 153 -9.29 0.01 23.83
N GLY A 154 -8.91 0.22 25.10
CA GLY A 154 -9.74 0.91 26.10
C GLY A 154 -10.01 2.40 25.83
N GLY A 155 -9.60 2.95 24.68
CA GLY A 155 -9.83 4.34 24.29
C GLY A 155 -11.22 4.65 23.72
N TRP A 156 -12.08 3.65 23.53
CA TRP A 156 -13.33 3.78 22.75
C TRP A 156 -14.26 4.91 23.22
N GLU A 157 -14.41 5.19 24.51
CA GLU A 157 -15.35 6.22 24.97
C GLU A 157 -14.93 7.63 24.52
N ALA A 158 -13.63 7.90 24.50
CA ALA A 158 -13.11 9.19 24.03
C ALA A 158 -13.19 9.31 22.50
N ASP A 159 -13.14 8.19 21.77
CA ASP A 159 -13.33 8.15 20.32
C ASP A 159 -14.82 8.30 19.94
N MET A 160 -15.72 7.66 20.70
CA MET A 160 -17.17 7.89 20.63
C MET A 160 -17.52 9.35 20.92
N GLN A 161 -16.90 9.98 21.93
CA GLN A 161 -17.12 11.39 22.22
C GLN A 161 -16.65 12.28 21.06
N ALA A 162 -15.49 11.98 20.44
CA ALA A 162 -15.05 12.68 19.24
C ALA A 162 -16.03 12.50 18.06
N ALA A 163 -16.65 11.32 17.92
CA ALA A 163 -17.71 11.09 16.93
C ALA A 163 -18.97 11.92 17.22
N VAL A 164 -19.42 12.02 18.48
CA VAL A 164 -20.50 12.93 18.89
C VAL A 164 -20.16 14.38 18.56
N ASP A 165 -18.99 14.87 18.97
CA ASP A 165 -18.59 16.26 18.82
C ASP A 165 -18.38 16.66 17.35
N GLY A 166 -17.93 15.73 16.52
CA GLY A 166 -17.89 15.89 15.06
C GLY A 166 -19.31 15.93 14.47
N ALA A 167 -20.19 15.00 14.85
CA ALA A 167 -21.55 14.91 14.35
C ALA A 167 -22.45 16.10 14.70
N ARG A 168 -22.26 16.69 15.89
CA ARG A 168 -22.97 17.93 16.28
C ARG A 168 -22.55 19.15 15.45
N ARG A 169 -21.27 19.24 15.09
CA ARG A 169 -20.69 20.42 14.41
C ARG A 169 -20.77 20.32 12.89
N PHE A 170 -20.66 19.12 12.33
CA PHE A 170 -20.55 18.88 10.88
C PHE A 170 -21.47 17.71 10.41
N PRO A 171 -22.78 17.73 10.72
CA PRO A 171 -23.67 16.60 10.43
C PRO A 171 -23.76 16.27 8.93
N ASN A 172 -23.68 17.29 8.05
CA ASN A 172 -23.82 17.14 6.61
C ASN A 172 -22.66 16.39 5.93
N SER A 173 -21.52 16.22 6.60
CA SER A 173 -20.37 15.51 6.06
C SER A 173 -20.41 14.01 6.34
N ILE A 174 -21.24 13.55 7.28
CA ILE A 174 -21.22 12.16 7.77
C ILE A 174 -22.13 11.28 6.91
N LYS A 175 -21.58 10.15 6.45
CA LYS A 175 -22.34 9.05 5.84
C LYS A 175 -22.89 8.10 6.91
N ALA A 176 -22.02 7.68 7.83
CA ALA A 176 -22.37 6.92 9.04
C ALA A 176 -21.22 6.97 10.06
N ILE A 177 -21.53 6.58 11.31
CA ILE A 177 -20.54 6.20 12.31
C ILE A 177 -20.44 4.66 12.34
N LEU A 178 -19.23 4.15 12.21
CA LEU A 178 -18.91 2.72 12.12
C LEU A 178 -18.15 2.29 13.38
N VAL A 179 -18.80 1.51 14.23
CA VAL A 179 -18.28 1.08 15.54
C VAL A 179 -17.59 -0.27 15.41
N GLY A 180 -16.28 -0.27 15.56
CA GLY A 180 -15.42 -1.45 15.39
C GLY A 180 -15.06 -1.79 13.95
N ASN A 181 -14.06 -2.67 13.84
CA ASN A 181 -13.54 -3.24 12.61
C ASN A 181 -13.01 -4.66 12.83
N GLU A 182 -13.81 -5.67 12.47
CA GLU A 182 -13.43 -7.10 12.47
C GLU A 182 -13.14 -7.69 13.86
N GLU A 183 -13.77 -7.17 14.92
CA GLU A 183 -13.67 -7.73 16.28
C GLU A 183 -14.09 -9.21 16.35
N ILE A 184 -15.03 -9.63 15.49
CA ILE A 184 -15.50 -11.03 15.45
C ILE A 184 -14.45 -11.96 14.82
N LEU A 185 -13.66 -11.46 13.86
CA LEU A 185 -12.49 -12.16 13.32
C LEU A 185 -11.41 -12.34 14.40
N GLU A 186 -11.24 -11.32 15.26
CA GLU A 186 -10.33 -11.34 16.43
C GLU A 186 -10.90 -12.11 17.65
N GLY A 187 -11.99 -12.85 17.48
CA GLY A 187 -12.54 -13.75 18.49
C GLY A 187 -13.39 -13.07 19.58
N LYS A 188 -13.86 -11.83 19.36
CA LYS A 188 -14.98 -11.28 20.13
C LYS A 188 -16.29 -11.90 19.65
N ASP A 189 -17.28 -11.96 20.53
CA ASP A 189 -18.65 -12.27 20.12
C ASP A 189 -19.36 -11.01 19.58
N GLN A 190 -20.51 -11.22 18.94
CA GLN A 190 -21.36 -10.13 18.45
C GLN A 190 -21.93 -9.26 19.58
N TRP A 191 -22.09 -9.77 20.81
CA TRP A 191 -22.69 -9.04 21.94
C TRP A 191 -21.77 -7.93 22.45
N PHE A 192 -20.45 -8.17 22.47
CA PHE A 192 -19.44 -7.15 22.74
C PHE A 192 -19.59 -5.95 21.78
N VAL A 193 -19.82 -6.21 20.49
CA VAL A 193 -19.97 -5.16 19.47
C VAL A 193 -21.35 -4.49 19.57
N ILE A 194 -22.43 -5.26 19.81
CA ILE A 194 -23.80 -4.75 20.03
C ILE A 194 -23.82 -3.73 21.19
N ASP A 195 -23.17 -4.03 22.31
CA ASP A 195 -23.03 -3.10 23.44
C ASP A 195 -22.42 -1.75 23.01
N LYS A 196 -21.33 -1.78 22.23
CA LYS A 196 -20.66 -0.57 21.75
C LYS A 196 -21.49 0.20 20.71
N VAL A 197 -22.21 -0.48 19.82
CA VAL A 197 -23.16 0.14 18.87
C VAL A 197 -24.29 0.84 19.63
N ASN A 198 -24.89 0.16 20.61
CA ASN A 198 -25.96 0.73 21.44
C ASN A 198 -25.48 1.90 22.30
N ARG A 199 -24.25 1.83 22.84
CA ARG A 199 -23.60 2.93 23.56
C ARG A 199 -23.43 4.16 22.67
N MET A 200 -22.91 3.98 21.45
CA MET A 200 -22.74 5.06 20.47
C MET A 200 -24.08 5.71 20.09
N LYS A 201 -25.12 4.90 19.80
CA LYS A 201 -26.49 5.38 19.54
C LYS A 201 -27.04 6.20 20.72
N SER A 202 -26.88 5.71 21.94
CA SER A 202 -27.33 6.39 23.16
C SER A 202 -26.62 7.74 23.36
N MET A 203 -25.31 7.81 23.09
CA MET A 203 -24.54 9.06 23.18
C MET A 203 -24.98 10.10 22.15
N LEU A 204 -25.26 9.69 20.91
CA LEU A 204 -25.79 10.57 19.87
C LEU A 204 -27.20 11.09 20.23
N GLN A 205 -28.08 10.23 20.72
CA GLN A 205 -29.42 10.61 21.16
C GLN A 205 -29.36 11.62 22.32
N ALA A 206 -28.54 11.37 23.34
CA ALA A 206 -28.35 12.30 24.46
C ALA A 206 -27.74 13.65 24.02
N ALA A 207 -26.97 13.65 22.94
CA ALA A 207 -26.39 14.85 22.32
C ALA A 207 -27.34 15.59 21.35
N GLY A 208 -28.55 15.08 21.12
CA GLY A 208 -29.52 15.65 20.18
C GLY A 208 -29.22 15.36 18.70
N VAL A 209 -28.39 14.35 18.40
CA VAL A 209 -28.06 13.93 17.02
C VAL A 209 -28.90 12.71 16.66
N TRP A 210 -29.85 12.89 15.73
CA TRP A 210 -30.85 11.87 15.36
C TRP A 210 -30.77 11.39 13.90
N ASN A 211 -29.99 12.05 13.04
CA ASN A 211 -29.90 11.75 11.60
C ASN A 211 -28.67 10.94 11.18
N VAL A 212 -27.80 10.55 12.12
CA VAL A 212 -26.56 9.83 11.81
C VAL A 212 -26.77 8.33 11.99
N LYS A 213 -26.64 7.57 10.89
CA LYS A 213 -26.66 6.10 10.91
C LYS A 213 -25.50 5.56 11.75
N VAL A 214 -25.76 4.56 12.59
CA VAL A 214 -24.72 3.84 13.34
C VAL A 214 -24.70 2.37 12.93
N GLY A 215 -23.51 1.86 12.66
CA GLY A 215 -23.27 0.47 12.26
C GLY A 215 -21.99 -0.10 12.86
N SER A 216 -21.57 -1.24 12.32
CA SER A 216 -20.27 -1.86 12.60
C SER A 216 -19.63 -2.34 11.29
N VAL A 217 -18.34 -2.68 11.33
CA VAL A 217 -17.58 -3.25 10.21
C VAL A 217 -17.05 -4.62 10.59
N GLN A 218 -17.39 -5.66 9.81
CA GLN A 218 -16.88 -7.02 9.99
C GLN A 218 -16.62 -7.66 8.60
N THR A 219 -16.00 -8.83 8.57
CA THR A 219 -15.82 -9.59 7.32
C THR A 219 -17.17 -10.11 6.80
N ASP A 220 -17.28 -10.36 5.49
CA ASP A 220 -18.46 -11.02 4.91
C ASP A 220 -18.74 -12.40 5.54
N GLY A 221 -17.67 -13.16 5.83
CA GLY A 221 -17.76 -14.43 6.54
C GLY A 221 -18.37 -14.30 7.94
N ASP A 222 -17.98 -13.30 8.73
CA ASP A 222 -18.52 -13.09 10.07
C ASP A 222 -19.97 -12.58 10.03
N TRP A 223 -20.31 -11.70 9.09
CA TRP A 223 -21.69 -11.25 8.89
C TRP A 223 -22.63 -12.41 8.54
N LEU A 224 -22.27 -13.24 7.57
CA LEU A 224 -23.12 -14.34 7.10
C LEU A 224 -23.30 -15.47 8.14
N ASN A 225 -22.32 -15.69 9.02
CA ASN A 225 -22.29 -16.86 9.90
C ASN A 225 -22.41 -16.58 11.41
N LYS A 226 -22.03 -15.38 11.89
CA LYS A 226 -21.85 -15.11 13.33
C LYS A 226 -22.54 -13.85 13.86
N ALA A 227 -22.80 -12.86 13.00
CA ALA A 227 -23.19 -11.51 13.41
C ALA A 227 -24.67 -11.15 13.12
N GLY A 228 -25.57 -12.14 13.15
CA GLY A 228 -26.98 -11.96 12.84
C GLY A 228 -27.71 -10.97 13.75
N GLU A 229 -27.43 -10.98 15.06
CA GLU A 229 -28.04 -10.03 16.01
C GLU A 229 -27.38 -8.66 15.95
N LEU A 230 -26.08 -8.60 15.61
CA LEU A 230 -25.41 -7.33 15.33
C LEU A 230 -26.04 -6.64 14.10
N ALA A 231 -26.39 -7.40 13.06
CA ALA A 231 -27.06 -6.89 11.87
C ALA A 231 -28.48 -6.35 12.16
N ASN A 232 -29.15 -6.90 13.17
CA ASN A 232 -30.46 -6.42 13.64
C ASN A 232 -30.36 -5.02 14.27
N VAL A 233 -29.34 -4.76 15.09
CA VAL A 233 -29.16 -3.45 15.76
C VAL A 233 -28.49 -2.37 14.90
N CYS A 234 -27.85 -2.74 13.79
CA CYS A 234 -27.13 -1.79 12.92
C CYS A 234 -28.07 -1.09 11.90
N ASP A 235 -27.87 0.22 11.72
CA ASP A 235 -28.54 1.03 10.68
C ASP A 235 -27.84 0.92 9.31
N VAL A 236 -26.56 0.54 9.34
CA VAL A 236 -25.70 0.28 8.19
C VAL A 236 -24.75 -0.87 8.53
N ILE A 237 -24.44 -1.71 7.55
CA ILE A 237 -23.56 -2.87 7.69
C ILE A 237 -22.33 -2.61 6.82
N GLY A 238 -21.21 -2.30 7.46
CA GLY A 238 -19.93 -2.22 6.76
C GLY A 238 -19.36 -3.61 6.56
N VAL A 239 -19.04 -3.96 5.32
CA VAL A 239 -18.42 -5.25 4.99
C VAL A 239 -17.03 -5.09 4.41
N ASN A 240 -16.09 -5.84 4.94
CA ASN A 240 -14.73 -5.93 4.43
C ASN A 240 -14.64 -7.19 3.55
N ILE A 241 -14.27 -7.01 2.27
CA ILE A 241 -14.19 -8.10 1.29
C ILE A 241 -12.87 -7.98 0.53
N HIS A 242 -11.90 -8.82 0.90
CA HIS A 242 -10.61 -8.91 0.25
C HIS A 242 -10.48 -10.26 -0.49
N PRO A 243 -10.51 -10.27 -1.83
CA PRO A 243 -10.21 -11.48 -2.62
C PRO A 243 -8.78 -12.00 -2.43
N PHE A 244 -7.83 -11.12 -2.09
CA PHE A 244 -6.43 -11.50 -1.82
C PHE A 244 -6.27 -12.50 -0.66
N PHE A 245 -7.14 -12.42 0.36
CA PHE A 245 -7.18 -13.37 1.48
C PHE A 245 -8.17 -14.53 1.24
N GLY A 246 -8.80 -14.57 0.05
CA GLY A 246 -9.79 -15.57 -0.29
C GLY A 246 -9.22 -16.99 -0.40
N ALA A 247 -10.14 -17.96 -0.45
CA ALA A 247 -9.85 -19.36 -0.80
C ALA A 247 -10.28 -19.70 -2.25
N SER A 248 -10.81 -18.73 -2.99
CA SER A 248 -11.32 -18.90 -4.35
C SER A 248 -10.17 -18.89 -5.37
N ASP A 249 -9.95 -19.98 -6.09
CA ASP A 249 -8.91 -20.04 -7.14
C ASP A 249 -9.12 -19.00 -8.25
N ASN A 250 -10.36 -18.61 -8.51
CA ASN A 250 -10.69 -17.57 -9.48
C ASN A 250 -10.10 -16.20 -9.08
N SER A 251 -9.97 -15.90 -7.77
CA SER A 251 -9.40 -14.65 -7.27
C SER A 251 -7.93 -14.45 -7.66
N LYS A 252 -7.21 -15.52 -7.98
CA LYS A 252 -5.79 -15.47 -8.40
C LYS A 252 -5.60 -14.73 -9.74
N TRP A 253 -6.61 -14.76 -10.60
CA TRP A 253 -6.56 -14.20 -11.96
C TRP A 253 -7.65 -13.14 -12.23
N ASN A 254 -8.78 -13.25 -11.51
CA ASN A 254 -9.97 -12.42 -11.70
C ASN A 254 -10.64 -12.01 -10.36
N PRO A 255 -9.93 -11.27 -9.48
CA PRO A 255 -10.40 -10.92 -8.14
C PRO A 255 -11.69 -10.08 -8.11
N ILE A 256 -12.05 -9.38 -9.18
CA ILE A 256 -13.32 -8.63 -9.23
C ILE A 256 -14.56 -9.54 -9.23
N GLU A 257 -14.48 -10.73 -9.81
CA GLU A 257 -15.64 -11.66 -9.82
C GLU A 257 -15.85 -12.35 -8.47
N ASP A 258 -14.78 -12.57 -7.69
CA ASP A 258 -14.90 -13.01 -6.28
C ASP A 258 -15.52 -11.92 -5.41
N LEU A 259 -15.08 -10.66 -5.56
CA LEU A 259 -15.71 -9.52 -4.88
C LEU A 259 -17.21 -9.43 -5.23
N LYS A 260 -17.57 -9.54 -6.51
CA LYS A 260 -18.99 -9.54 -6.95
C LYS A 260 -19.79 -10.69 -6.34
N ALA A 261 -19.26 -11.92 -6.34
CA ALA A 261 -19.96 -13.08 -5.79
C ALA A 261 -20.21 -12.92 -4.28
N ARG A 262 -19.18 -12.48 -3.53
CA ARG A 262 -19.26 -12.25 -2.08
C ARG A 262 -20.16 -11.06 -1.73
N TRP A 263 -20.10 -9.99 -2.52
CA TRP A 263 -21.02 -8.84 -2.44
C TRP A 263 -22.48 -9.27 -2.64
N ASN A 264 -22.76 -10.07 -3.68
CA ASN A 264 -24.11 -10.53 -3.98
C ASN A 264 -24.70 -11.35 -2.82
N ALA A 265 -23.90 -12.20 -2.18
CA ALA A 265 -24.33 -12.95 -0.99
C ALA A 265 -24.69 -12.01 0.19
N MET A 266 -23.91 -10.95 0.40
CA MET A 266 -24.20 -9.93 1.41
C MET A 266 -25.49 -9.15 1.11
N THR A 267 -25.67 -8.65 -0.12
CA THR A 267 -26.91 -7.94 -0.49
C THR A 267 -28.14 -8.85 -0.50
N TRP A 268 -27.97 -10.12 -0.83
CA TRP A 268 -29.05 -11.12 -0.74
C TRP A 268 -29.52 -11.31 0.72
N ARG A 269 -28.58 -11.37 1.67
CA ARG A 269 -28.89 -11.62 3.08
C ARG A 269 -29.35 -10.37 3.85
N PHE A 270 -28.84 -9.19 3.49
CA PHE A 270 -28.97 -7.96 4.30
C PHE A 270 -29.52 -6.75 3.53
N GLY A 271 -29.77 -6.86 2.22
CA GLY A 271 -30.40 -5.81 1.41
C GLY A 271 -29.52 -4.56 1.26
N ASP A 272 -30.18 -3.41 1.32
CA ASP A 272 -29.62 -2.07 1.13
C ASP A 272 -28.85 -1.52 2.35
N LYS A 273 -28.86 -2.22 3.48
CA LYS A 273 -28.03 -1.88 4.65
C LYS A 273 -26.52 -1.96 4.35
N VAL A 274 -26.10 -2.74 3.36
CA VAL A 274 -24.69 -3.10 3.17
C VAL A 274 -23.92 -1.99 2.43
N VAL A 275 -22.71 -1.69 2.91
CA VAL A 275 -21.71 -0.85 2.25
C VAL A 275 -20.37 -1.59 2.27
N LEU A 276 -19.67 -1.65 1.13
CA LEU A 276 -18.32 -2.20 1.05
C LEU A 276 -17.33 -1.21 1.68
N THR A 277 -16.84 -1.53 2.88
CA THR A 277 -16.01 -0.63 3.69
C THR A 277 -14.52 -0.86 3.52
N GLU A 278 -14.09 -2.05 3.10
CA GLU A 278 -12.68 -2.32 2.73
C GLU A 278 -12.62 -3.33 1.58
N THR A 279 -11.85 -2.99 0.54
CA THR A 279 -11.39 -3.93 -0.48
C THR A 279 -10.09 -3.44 -1.12
N GLY A 280 -9.17 -4.35 -1.45
CA GLY A 280 -7.89 -3.96 -2.04
C GLY A 280 -7.01 -5.14 -2.42
N TRP A 281 -5.91 -4.84 -3.11
CA TRP A 281 -4.89 -5.81 -3.50
C TRP A 281 -3.49 -5.22 -3.26
N PRO A 282 -2.53 -5.96 -2.65
CA PRO A 282 -1.23 -5.39 -2.33
C PRO A 282 -0.34 -5.26 -3.57
N THR A 283 0.48 -4.21 -3.59
CA THR A 283 1.41 -3.92 -4.69
C THR A 283 2.69 -4.77 -4.68
N HIS A 284 3.06 -5.31 -3.52
CA HIS A 284 4.20 -6.20 -3.30
C HIS A 284 4.02 -6.98 -1.98
N GLY A 285 4.91 -7.93 -1.68
CA GLY A 285 4.90 -8.71 -0.44
C GLY A 285 4.77 -10.22 -0.66
N THR A 286 4.54 -10.97 0.41
CA THR A 286 4.43 -12.43 0.35
C THR A 286 3.07 -12.86 -0.21
N PRO A 287 3.01 -13.78 -1.19
CA PRO A 287 1.75 -14.34 -1.69
C PRO A 287 0.91 -15.01 -0.59
N GLN A 288 -0.41 -15.00 -0.72
CA GLN A 288 -1.34 -15.65 0.22
C GLN A 288 -2.21 -16.65 -0.53
N ASN A 289 -2.18 -17.94 -0.17
CA ASN A 289 -2.94 -19.02 -0.82
C ASN A 289 -2.77 -19.11 -2.36
N GLY A 290 -1.66 -18.58 -2.91
CA GLY A 290 -1.41 -18.47 -4.36
C GLY A 290 -1.89 -17.15 -5.00
N HIS A 291 -2.48 -16.23 -4.25
CA HIS A 291 -2.73 -14.86 -4.67
C HIS A 291 -1.43 -14.06 -4.60
N VAL A 292 -0.97 -13.54 -5.74
CA VAL A 292 0.33 -12.86 -5.86
C VAL A 292 0.13 -11.34 -5.85
N PRO A 293 0.75 -10.60 -4.92
CA PRO A 293 0.72 -9.13 -4.94
C PRO A 293 1.59 -8.58 -6.08
N SER A 294 1.09 -7.55 -6.77
CA SER A 294 1.84 -6.85 -7.81
C SER A 294 1.23 -5.47 -8.11
N MET A 295 2.04 -4.56 -8.64
CA MET A 295 1.57 -3.25 -9.13
C MET A 295 0.49 -3.38 -10.20
N ASP A 296 0.66 -4.31 -11.14
CA ASP A 296 -0.28 -4.52 -12.26
C ASP A 296 -1.64 -5.05 -11.79
N THR A 297 -1.64 -6.06 -10.90
CA THR A 297 -2.89 -6.60 -10.36
C THR A 297 -3.59 -5.59 -9.46
N ALA A 298 -2.85 -4.82 -8.66
CA ALA A 298 -3.42 -3.73 -7.87
C ALA A 298 -4.05 -2.64 -8.76
N LEU A 299 -3.35 -2.17 -9.80
CA LEU A 299 -3.88 -1.18 -10.75
C LEU A 299 -5.11 -1.70 -11.50
N LYS A 300 -5.07 -2.95 -11.98
CA LYS A 300 -6.20 -3.63 -12.62
C LYS A 300 -7.40 -3.70 -11.68
N TYR A 301 -7.17 -4.13 -10.44
CA TYR A 301 -8.23 -4.29 -9.45
C TYR A 301 -8.87 -2.96 -9.06
N VAL A 302 -8.08 -1.91 -8.83
CA VAL A 302 -8.59 -0.56 -8.53
C VAL A 302 -9.48 -0.04 -9.65
N LYS A 303 -9.06 -0.21 -10.92
CA LYS A 303 -9.86 0.17 -12.09
C LYS A 303 -11.17 -0.64 -12.17
N GLN A 304 -11.11 -1.95 -11.95
CA GLN A 304 -12.27 -2.85 -11.98
C GLN A 304 -13.28 -2.54 -10.86
N VAL A 305 -12.81 -2.30 -9.63
CA VAL A 305 -13.66 -1.90 -8.49
C VAL A 305 -14.31 -0.54 -8.73
N ASN A 306 -13.55 0.43 -9.26
CA ASN A 306 -14.09 1.76 -9.60
C ASN A 306 -15.19 1.68 -10.68
N GLU A 307 -15.00 0.88 -11.73
CA GLU A 307 -16.01 0.71 -12.77
C GLU A 307 -17.26 -0.02 -12.26
N TRP A 308 -17.07 -1.05 -11.45
CA TRP A 308 -18.16 -1.78 -10.79
C TRP A 308 -18.96 -0.88 -9.83
N ALA A 309 -18.29 -0.02 -9.06
CA ALA A 309 -18.93 0.96 -8.19
C ALA A 309 -19.70 2.05 -8.97
N LYS A 310 -19.15 2.53 -10.09
CA LYS A 310 -19.86 3.45 -11.01
C LYS A 310 -21.15 2.83 -11.58
N GLY A 311 -21.18 1.51 -11.76
CA GLY A 311 -22.39 0.75 -12.09
C GLY A 311 -23.43 0.65 -10.96
N GLY A 312 -23.25 1.36 -9.85
CA GLY A 312 -24.19 1.39 -8.71
C GLY A 312 -23.99 0.27 -7.68
N ASN A 313 -22.84 -0.41 -7.69
CA ASN A 313 -22.55 -1.53 -6.77
C ASN A 313 -21.67 -1.09 -5.59
N GLY A 314 -21.55 -1.93 -4.57
CA GLY A 314 -20.77 -1.66 -3.36
C GLY A 314 -21.48 -0.80 -2.30
N GLY A 315 -22.72 -0.37 -2.56
CA GLY A 315 -23.53 0.44 -1.64
C GLY A 315 -23.28 1.94 -1.78
N ASP A 316 -23.58 2.71 -0.75
CA ASP A 316 -23.26 4.14 -0.72
C ASP A 316 -21.75 4.35 -0.53
N ALA A 317 -21.12 5.07 -1.48
CA ALA A 317 -19.71 5.49 -1.44
C ALA A 317 -18.68 4.42 -0.95
N PRO A 318 -18.62 3.22 -1.60
CA PRO A 318 -17.74 2.12 -1.20
C PRO A 318 -16.26 2.51 -1.12
N ALA A 319 -15.48 1.84 -0.27
CA ALA A 319 -14.12 2.26 0.06
C ALA A 319 -13.02 1.28 -0.39
N HIS A 320 -11.97 1.82 -1.01
CA HIS A 320 -10.71 1.09 -1.24
C HIS A 320 -9.86 1.04 0.03
N PHE A 321 -9.20 -0.09 0.26
CA PHE A 321 -8.15 -0.28 1.26
C PHE A 321 -6.78 -0.31 0.57
N MET A 322 -5.91 0.69 0.75
CA MET A 322 -6.10 1.93 1.52
C MET A 322 -5.35 3.11 0.89
N PHE A 323 -5.47 4.31 1.50
CA PHE A 323 -4.95 5.54 0.90
C PHE A 323 -3.45 5.49 0.63
N ALA A 324 -2.63 5.23 1.64
CA ALA A 324 -1.17 5.26 1.56
C ALA A 324 -0.56 3.99 2.17
N ASP A 325 0.63 3.59 1.70
CA ASP A 325 1.39 2.50 2.29
C ASP A 325 1.78 2.81 3.75
N ASN A 326 1.66 1.82 4.63
CA ASN A 326 2.10 1.93 6.02
C ASN A 326 3.27 0.97 6.29
N PRO A 327 4.53 1.46 6.30
CA PRO A 327 5.71 0.60 6.45
C PRO A 327 5.84 -0.07 7.82
N ASN A 328 5.01 0.34 8.80
CA ASN A 328 4.98 -0.22 10.16
C ASN A 328 4.05 -1.45 10.28
N LYS A 329 3.20 -1.74 9.29
CA LYS A 329 2.33 -2.93 9.31
C LYS A 329 3.12 -4.22 9.11
N GLY A 330 2.57 -5.33 9.57
CA GLY A 330 3.15 -6.66 9.39
C GLY A 330 2.03 -7.68 9.28
N PRO A 331 2.13 -8.68 8.38
CA PRO A 331 3.27 -9.04 7.53
C PRO A 331 3.53 -8.09 6.34
N ASN A 332 4.56 -8.38 5.54
CA ASN A 332 5.09 -7.48 4.51
C ASN A 332 4.06 -7.01 3.45
N PHE A 333 3.06 -7.82 3.10
CA PHE A 333 2.01 -7.43 2.15
C PHE A 333 1.07 -6.35 2.72
N GLU A 334 0.89 -6.27 4.05
CA GLU A 334 0.06 -5.23 4.66
C GLU A 334 0.64 -3.84 4.50
N LYS A 335 1.97 -3.74 4.33
CA LYS A 335 2.67 -2.49 4.05
C LYS A 335 2.32 -1.90 2.69
N ALA A 336 1.75 -2.71 1.78
CA ALA A 336 1.77 -2.50 0.34
C ALA A 336 0.39 -2.24 -0.31
N PHE A 337 -0.69 -2.17 0.48
CA PHE A 337 -2.06 -1.91 0.01
C PHE A 337 -2.34 -0.44 -0.35
N GLY A 338 -1.40 0.47 -0.14
CA GLY A 338 -1.57 1.89 -0.44
C GLY A 338 -1.79 2.15 -1.94
N LEU A 339 -2.79 2.97 -2.26
CA LEU A 339 -2.95 3.57 -3.59
C LEU A 339 -1.97 4.74 -3.82
N ALA A 340 -1.42 5.27 -2.74
CA ALA A 340 -0.26 6.14 -2.66
C ALA A 340 0.89 5.44 -1.90
N TRP A 341 2.11 5.90 -2.11
CA TRP A 341 3.25 5.60 -1.26
C TRP A 341 3.07 6.21 0.14
N SER A 342 3.91 5.81 1.10
CA SER A 342 3.87 6.30 2.49
C SER A 342 4.09 7.82 2.64
N ASN A 343 4.64 8.47 1.62
CA ASN A 343 4.78 9.93 1.51
C ASN A 343 3.54 10.61 0.87
N ALA A 344 2.42 9.90 0.74
CA ALA A 344 1.17 10.36 0.13
C ALA A 344 1.22 10.70 -1.38
N ALA A 345 2.31 10.37 -2.09
CA ALA A 345 2.35 10.45 -3.56
C ALA A 345 1.64 9.25 -4.19
N TRP A 346 0.69 9.49 -5.10
CA TRP A 346 -0.07 8.45 -5.78
C TRP A 346 0.82 7.46 -6.57
N LYS A 347 0.51 6.16 -6.50
CA LYS A 347 1.21 5.09 -7.26
C LYS A 347 0.71 4.90 -8.68
N PHE A 348 -0.53 5.33 -8.92
CA PHE A 348 -1.33 4.95 -10.09
C PHE A 348 -2.03 6.19 -10.66
N GLU A 349 -2.44 6.14 -11.92
CA GLU A 349 -3.35 7.15 -12.48
C GLU A 349 -4.78 6.61 -12.59
N PHE A 350 -5.69 7.23 -11.82
CA PHE A 350 -7.12 6.96 -11.78
C PHE A 350 -7.89 8.15 -11.16
N SER A 351 -9.19 8.23 -11.40
CA SER A 351 -10.12 9.11 -10.67
C SER A 351 -11.47 8.41 -10.50
N THR A 352 -12.13 8.64 -9.36
CA THR A 352 -13.50 8.15 -9.11
C THR A 352 -14.55 9.25 -9.23
N VAL A 353 -14.14 10.52 -9.28
CA VAL A 353 -15.04 11.68 -9.30
C VAL A 353 -15.23 12.21 -10.72
N GLY A 354 -16.37 11.87 -11.33
CA GLY A 354 -16.75 12.31 -12.69
C GLY A 354 -15.86 11.76 -13.81
N PRO A 355 -15.92 12.32 -15.03
CA PRO A 355 -14.77 12.25 -15.91
C PRO A 355 -13.61 12.93 -15.16
N ALA A 356 -12.42 12.33 -15.22
CA ALA A 356 -11.23 12.98 -14.68
C ALA A 356 -11.20 14.42 -15.24
N PRO A 357 -11.03 15.46 -14.39
CA PRO A 357 -10.90 16.82 -14.89
C PRO A 357 -9.85 16.81 -16.02
N PRO A 358 -10.09 17.49 -17.15
CA PRO A 358 -9.18 17.48 -18.28
C PRO A 358 -7.78 17.74 -17.74
N ALA A 359 -6.86 16.81 -18.04
CA ALA A 359 -5.63 16.60 -17.26
C ALA A 359 -5.02 17.95 -16.85
N PRO A 360 -4.81 18.21 -15.54
CA PRO A 360 -4.53 19.56 -15.06
C PRO A 360 -3.47 20.23 -15.93
N THR A 361 -3.79 21.40 -16.48
CA THR A 361 -2.96 22.13 -17.44
C THR A 361 -1.67 22.72 -16.83
N THR A 362 -1.26 22.17 -15.68
CA THR A 362 0.04 22.31 -15.02
C THR A 362 0.56 20.92 -14.58
N PRO A 363 1.24 20.15 -15.47
CA PRO A 363 1.78 18.81 -15.16
C PRO A 363 3.03 18.78 -14.24
N ASP A 364 3.30 19.86 -13.51
CA ASP A 364 4.66 20.42 -13.46
C ASP A 364 5.40 20.24 -12.12
N GLN A 365 5.56 18.99 -11.67
CA GLN A 365 6.50 18.66 -10.58
C GLN A 365 7.26 17.35 -10.84
N GLY A 366 6.59 16.31 -11.34
CA GLY A 366 7.14 14.95 -11.46
C GLY A 366 7.46 14.30 -10.11
N ILE A 367 7.86 13.03 -10.13
CA ILE A 367 8.44 12.34 -8.98
C ILE A 367 9.92 12.72 -8.94
N GLN A 368 10.25 13.74 -8.15
CA GLN A 368 11.64 14.20 -7.94
C GLN A 368 12.43 13.26 -7.02
N GLY A 369 13.76 13.25 -7.17
CA GLY A 369 14.68 12.52 -6.29
C GLY A 369 14.76 11.01 -6.55
N VAL A 370 14.36 10.56 -7.74
CA VAL A 370 14.40 9.16 -8.15
C VAL A 370 15.84 8.77 -8.47
N VAL A 371 16.29 7.61 -7.99
CA VAL A 371 17.59 7.03 -8.35
C VAL A 371 17.35 5.65 -8.95
N PHE A 372 17.88 5.41 -10.15
CA PHE A 372 17.84 4.11 -10.81
C PHE A 372 19.11 3.33 -10.49
N VAL A 373 18.98 2.26 -9.70
CA VAL A 373 20.11 1.50 -9.14
C VAL A 373 20.22 0.13 -9.80
N ASN A 374 21.27 -0.10 -10.58
CA ASN A 374 21.63 -1.46 -10.98
C ASN A 374 22.28 -2.19 -9.80
N LYS A 375 21.47 -2.94 -9.06
CA LYS A 375 21.88 -3.61 -7.82
C LYS A 375 22.88 -4.76 -8.04
N ALA A 376 22.86 -5.39 -9.22
CA ALA A 376 23.79 -6.48 -9.52
C ALA A 376 25.24 -6.01 -9.60
N ASN A 377 25.47 -4.75 -10.01
CA ASN A 377 26.79 -4.15 -10.19
C ASN A 377 27.06 -2.95 -9.25
N ASP A 378 26.10 -2.65 -8.37
CA ASP A 378 26.07 -1.51 -7.45
C ASP A 378 26.32 -0.14 -8.12
N LYS A 379 25.71 0.08 -9.29
CA LYS A 379 25.83 1.33 -10.07
C LYS A 379 24.53 2.12 -10.08
N VAL A 380 24.63 3.43 -10.25
CA VAL A 380 23.49 4.33 -10.42
C VAL A 380 23.53 5.04 -11.77
N LEU A 381 22.36 5.23 -12.39
CA LEU A 381 22.21 6.04 -13.60
C LEU A 381 22.36 7.53 -13.25
N ALA A 382 23.20 8.25 -13.99
CA ALA A 382 23.52 9.63 -13.69
C ALA A 382 23.69 10.55 -14.91
N ALA A 383 23.43 11.83 -14.67
CA ALA A 383 23.68 12.93 -15.58
C ALA A 383 25.10 13.51 -15.38
N THR A 384 25.76 13.83 -16.49
CA THR A 384 27.06 14.50 -16.50
C THR A 384 26.94 15.95 -16.99
N LYS A 385 27.94 16.78 -16.69
CA LYS A 385 27.97 18.21 -17.08
C LYS A 385 27.89 18.45 -18.59
N ASP A 386 28.36 17.50 -19.41
CA ASP A 386 28.36 17.60 -20.89
C ASP A 386 27.03 17.10 -21.52
N ARG A 387 25.94 17.03 -20.75
CA ARG A 387 24.66 16.40 -21.15
C ARG A 387 24.81 14.93 -21.63
N LYS A 388 25.86 14.23 -21.19
CA LYS A 388 25.99 12.77 -21.38
C LYS A 388 25.35 12.07 -20.18
N VAL A 389 25.01 10.81 -20.38
CA VAL A 389 24.48 9.91 -19.34
C VAL A 389 25.51 8.84 -19.07
N GLU A 390 25.65 8.42 -17.82
CA GLU A 390 26.56 7.33 -17.42
C GLU A 390 25.99 6.48 -16.28
N PHE A 391 26.58 5.31 -16.07
CA PHE A 391 26.48 4.56 -14.83
C PHE A 391 27.78 4.69 -14.04
N HIS A 392 27.71 5.09 -12.77
CA HIS A 392 28.86 5.20 -11.88
C HIS A 392 28.59 4.53 -10.53
N GLN A 393 29.63 4.38 -9.70
CA GLN A 393 29.55 3.66 -8.43
C GLN A 393 28.55 4.33 -7.48
N ARG A 394 27.61 3.56 -6.92
CA ARG A 394 26.72 4.05 -5.87
C ARG A 394 27.52 4.34 -4.60
N TRP A 395 27.31 5.50 -3.99
CA TRP A 395 28.01 5.93 -2.77
C TRP A 395 27.40 5.32 -1.49
N GLY A 396 27.18 4.00 -1.46
CA GLY A 396 26.64 3.32 -0.27
C GLY A 396 25.35 3.96 0.24
N ASN A 397 25.35 4.45 1.49
CA ASN A 397 24.22 5.17 2.09
C ASN A 397 24.22 6.69 1.80
N ASP A 398 25.32 7.23 1.28
CA ASP A 398 25.50 8.65 0.97
C ASP A 398 24.99 9.03 -0.44
N TRP A 399 24.25 8.14 -1.11
CA TRP A 399 23.55 8.43 -2.37
C TRP A 399 22.63 9.66 -2.27
N ALA A 400 22.19 10.02 -1.07
CA ALA A 400 21.43 11.24 -0.81
C ALA A 400 22.20 12.54 -1.11
N VAL A 401 23.54 12.53 -1.22
CA VAL A 401 24.34 13.70 -1.66
C VAL A 401 24.86 13.62 -3.10
N ASP A 402 24.73 12.47 -3.76
CA ASP A 402 24.97 12.34 -5.19
C ASP A 402 23.81 12.97 -5.96
N TRP A 403 23.96 14.24 -6.35
CA TRP A 403 22.93 14.95 -7.10
C TRP A 403 22.84 14.50 -8.56
N SER A 404 23.94 14.00 -9.12
CA SER A 404 24.07 13.55 -10.51
C SER A 404 23.16 12.37 -10.84
N SER A 405 22.90 11.46 -9.88
CA SER A 405 22.02 10.32 -10.06
C SER A 405 20.55 10.56 -9.69
N LYS A 406 20.16 11.80 -9.38
CA LYS A 406 18.78 12.16 -9.02
C LYS A 406 17.99 12.65 -10.23
N TRP A 407 16.94 11.89 -10.54
CA TRP A 407 16.02 12.14 -11.64
C TRP A 407 14.66 12.65 -11.14
N THR A 408 13.97 13.33 -12.03
CA THR A 408 12.56 13.68 -11.91
C THR A 408 11.79 12.90 -12.97
N VAL A 409 10.92 11.96 -12.56
CA VAL A 409 10.12 11.20 -13.53
C VAL A 409 8.72 11.80 -13.66
N ARG A 410 8.35 12.24 -14.86
CA ARG A 410 7.12 12.98 -15.14
C ARG A 410 6.39 12.37 -16.34
N GLY A 411 5.35 11.58 -16.06
CA GLY A 411 4.76 10.73 -17.09
C GLY A 411 5.81 9.76 -17.63
N ASN A 412 6.07 9.81 -18.93
CA ASN A 412 7.12 9.02 -19.57
C ASN A 412 8.49 9.75 -19.67
N LEU A 413 8.60 11.00 -19.21
CA LEU A 413 9.87 11.72 -19.24
C LEU A 413 10.71 11.37 -18.01
N VAL A 414 11.98 11.00 -18.23
CA VAL A 414 13.01 10.88 -17.19
C VAL A 414 13.89 12.12 -17.30
N MET A 415 13.78 13.03 -16.34
CA MET A 415 14.26 14.41 -16.43
C MET A 415 15.39 14.67 -15.42
N PHE A 416 16.30 15.56 -15.77
CA PHE A 416 17.36 16.09 -14.90
C PHE A 416 17.35 17.62 -14.93
N TRP A 417 17.57 18.26 -13.79
CA TRP A 417 17.58 19.72 -13.68
C TRP A 417 18.97 20.29 -14.03
N GLU A 418 19.08 21.00 -15.15
CA GLU A 418 20.32 21.66 -15.56
C GLU A 418 20.42 23.05 -14.91
N ALA A 419 21.16 23.13 -13.80
CA ALA A 419 21.25 24.34 -12.99
C ALA A 419 21.85 25.57 -13.71
N GLU A 420 22.70 25.37 -14.72
CA GLU A 420 23.35 26.44 -15.48
C GLU A 420 22.37 27.17 -16.42
N THR A 421 21.52 26.43 -17.13
CA THR A 421 20.50 27.00 -18.02
C THR A 421 19.15 27.22 -17.32
N LYS A 422 18.95 26.62 -16.15
CA LYS A 422 17.69 26.58 -15.39
C LYS A 422 16.56 25.92 -16.19
N THR A 423 16.87 24.80 -16.85
CA THR A 423 15.91 24.03 -17.63
C THR A 423 15.96 22.54 -17.28
N ASP A 424 14.85 21.84 -17.48
CA ASP A 424 14.84 20.38 -17.45
C ASP A 424 15.34 19.82 -18.78
N ILE A 425 16.28 18.87 -18.69
CA ILE A 425 16.78 18.07 -19.81
C ILE A 425 16.38 16.60 -19.60
N CYS A 426 15.96 15.95 -20.68
CA CYS A 426 15.34 14.63 -20.69
C CYS A 426 16.31 13.57 -21.22
N LEU A 427 16.18 12.35 -20.68
CA LEU A 427 16.81 11.14 -21.19
C LEU A 427 16.33 10.90 -22.63
N ASP A 428 17.23 10.96 -23.61
CA ASP A 428 16.93 10.92 -25.03
C ASP A 428 17.76 9.83 -25.74
N ALA A 429 17.06 8.91 -26.41
CA ALA A 429 17.63 7.89 -27.28
C ALA A 429 17.38 8.24 -28.77
N PRO A 430 18.20 9.14 -29.37
CA PRO A 430 18.01 9.59 -30.75
C PRO A 430 18.33 8.50 -31.77
N GLU A 431 18.98 7.43 -31.31
CA GLU A 431 19.38 6.24 -32.06
C GLU A 431 18.56 5.03 -31.57
N PRO A 432 17.27 4.91 -31.94
CA PRO A 432 16.38 3.88 -31.39
C PRO A 432 16.59 2.52 -32.08
N TRP A 433 17.77 1.96 -31.89
CA TRP A 433 18.16 0.62 -32.33
C TRP A 433 19.15 0.01 -31.34
N ARG A 434 19.37 -1.31 -31.43
CA ARG A 434 20.32 -2.02 -30.58
C ARG A 434 21.73 -1.44 -30.72
N GLY A 435 22.30 -1.04 -29.59
CA GLY A 435 23.61 -0.38 -29.50
C GLY A 435 23.58 1.14 -29.61
N GLY A 436 22.40 1.75 -29.81
CA GLY A 436 22.24 3.18 -30.02
C GLY A 436 22.51 4.03 -28.78
N LYS A 437 23.05 5.23 -28.99
CA LYS A 437 23.43 6.17 -27.94
C LYS A 437 22.24 6.67 -27.14
N VAL A 438 22.44 6.83 -25.83
CA VAL A 438 21.54 7.58 -24.93
C VAL A 438 22.27 8.82 -24.40
N HIS A 439 21.57 9.95 -24.27
CA HIS A 439 22.11 11.23 -23.80
C HIS A 439 21.03 12.10 -23.14
N LEU A 440 21.35 13.35 -22.79
CA LEU A 440 20.38 14.34 -22.33
C LEU A 440 20.14 15.42 -23.39
N TRP A 441 18.88 15.75 -23.61
CA TRP A 441 18.43 16.76 -24.56
C TRP A 441 17.31 17.61 -23.96
N PRO A 442 17.10 18.87 -24.36
CA PRO A 442 15.95 19.65 -23.89
C PRO A 442 14.64 18.88 -23.99
N CYS A 443 13.85 18.91 -22.91
CA CYS A 443 12.62 18.14 -22.80
C CYS A 443 11.54 18.61 -23.78
N ASP A 444 11.00 17.68 -24.58
CA ASP A 444 9.79 17.86 -25.38
C ASP A 444 8.88 16.64 -25.20
N VAL A 445 7.68 16.87 -24.67
CA VAL A 445 6.65 15.83 -24.45
C VAL A 445 6.22 15.14 -25.74
N ASN A 446 6.43 15.75 -26.91
CA ASN A 446 6.11 15.18 -28.22
C ASN A 446 7.31 14.45 -28.86
N ASN A 447 8.53 14.65 -28.34
CA ASN A 447 9.70 13.94 -28.83
C ASN A 447 9.59 12.47 -28.41
N ARG A 448 9.36 11.62 -29.41
CA ARG A 448 9.20 10.17 -29.23
C ARG A 448 10.43 9.52 -28.59
N ASN A 449 11.63 10.03 -28.86
CA ASN A 449 12.90 9.48 -28.37
C ASN A 449 13.17 9.77 -26.87
N GLN A 450 12.30 10.55 -26.21
CA GLN A 450 12.41 10.88 -24.79
C GLN A 450 11.39 10.14 -23.92
N GLN A 451 10.65 9.19 -24.51
CA GLN A 451 9.52 8.53 -23.85
C GLN A 451 9.97 7.18 -23.27
N TRP A 452 10.10 7.12 -21.95
CA TRP A 452 10.51 5.93 -21.21
C TRP A 452 9.42 5.46 -20.25
N ARG A 453 9.30 4.15 -20.09
CA ARG A 453 8.40 3.50 -19.13
C ARG A 453 9.22 2.57 -18.25
N TYR A 454 9.26 2.85 -16.96
CA TYR A 454 9.81 1.91 -16.00
C TYR A 454 8.81 0.77 -15.74
N ASN A 455 9.22 -0.46 -16.04
CA ASN A 455 8.45 -1.67 -15.83
C ASN A 455 8.83 -2.29 -14.48
N TRP A 456 7.92 -2.23 -13.52
CA TRP A 456 8.14 -2.71 -12.15
C TRP A 456 8.30 -4.23 -12.03
N ALA A 457 7.78 -5.01 -12.98
CA ALA A 457 7.84 -6.47 -12.94
C ALA A 457 9.19 -7.01 -13.46
N THR A 458 9.74 -6.39 -14.51
CA THR A 458 11.06 -6.74 -15.08
C THR A 458 12.20 -5.92 -14.51
N GLN A 459 11.90 -4.80 -13.84
CA GLN A 459 12.84 -3.76 -13.40
C GLN A 459 13.54 -3.02 -14.56
N HIS A 460 12.96 -3.06 -15.76
CA HIS A 460 13.53 -2.40 -16.94
C HIS A 460 13.09 -0.94 -17.06
N LEU A 461 13.97 -0.09 -17.59
CA LEU A 461 13.55 1.19 -18.18
C LEU A 461 13.34 0.99 -19.69
N GLU A 462 12.11 0.71 -20.08
CA GLU A 462 11.70 0.39 -21.45
C GLU A 462 11.46 1.67 -22.26
N HIS A 463 11.75 1.66 -23.56
CA HIS A 463 11.42 2.77 -24.44
C HIS A 463 9.95 2.70 -24.86
N ALA A 464 9.14 3.70 -24.47
CA ALA A 464 7.69 3.65 -24.55
C ALA A 464 7.13 3.78 -25.99
N THR A 465 7.87 4.40 -26.93
CA THR A 465 7.42 4.52 -28.34
C THR A 465 8.17 3.65 -29.34
N HIS A 466 9.22 2.96 -28.90
CA HIS A 466 10.08 2.10 -29.73
C HIS A 466 10.15 0.74 -29.04
N ALA A 467 9.06 -0.03 -29.21
CA ALA A 467 8.79 -1.22 -28.41
C ALA A 467 9.89 -2.28 -28.56
N GLY A 468 10.26 -2.90 -27.44
CA GLY A 468 11.30 -3.93 -27.38
C GLY A 468 12.71 -3.39 -27.11
N LEU A 469 12.92 -2.07 -27.04
CA LEU A 469 14.17 -1.48 -26.59
C LEU A 469 14.12 -1.10 -25.10
N CYS A 470 15.20 -1.38 -24.40
CA CYS A 470 15.43 -1.08 -22.99
C CYS A 470 16.72 -0.29 -22.82
N LEU A 471 16.82 0.51 -21.75
CA LEU A 471 18.09 1.06 -21.29
C LEU A 471 18.96 -0.11 -20.77
N ASP A 472 20.22 -0.14 -21.19
CA ASP A 472 21.20 -1.14 -20.78
C ASP A 472 22.51 -0.43 -20.41
N MET A 473 23.14 -0.86 -19.31
CA MET A 473 24.42 -0.30 -18.84
C MET A 473 25.56 -0.44 -19.85
N LYS A 474 25.45 -1.34 -20.82
CA LYS A 474 26.48 -1.76 -21.79
C LYS A 474 27.67 -2.51 -21.18
N TYR A 475 28.15 -2.08 -20.01
CA TYR A 475 29.29 -2.68 -19.30
C TYR A 475 29.03 -2.80 -17.79
N PRO A 476 29.42 -3.91 -17.13
CA PRO A 476 29.28 -4.09 -15.67
C PRO A 476 29.96 -3.01 -14.82
N GLU A 477 31.12 -2.53 -15.25
CA GLU A 477 31.91 -1.50 -14.55
C GLU A 477 31.24 -0.11 -14.54
N GLY A 478 30.29 0.14 -15.44
CA GLY A 478 29.63 1.42 -15.65
C GLY A 478 30.05 2.12 -16.95
N GLY A 479 29.92 3.44 -16.99
CA GLY A 479 30.15 4.27 -18.17
C GLY A 479 28.87 4.53 -18.97
N ALA A 480 29.02 4.94 -20.24
CA ALA A 480 27.90 5.40 -21.06
C ALA A 480 26.95 4.24 -21.46
N PRO A 481 25.64 4.33 -21.13
CA PRO A 481 24.67 3.32 -21.50
C PRO A 481 24.28 3.39 -22.97
N HIS A 482 23.53 2.39 -23.41
CA HIS A 482 22.93 2.34 -24.74
C HIS A 482 21.50 1.79 -24.69
N THR A 483 20.77 1.91 -25.80
CA THR A 483 19.55 1.13 -26.03
C THR A 483 19.92 -0.28 -26.49
N TYR A 484 19.24 -1.30 -25.95
CA TYR A 484 19.43 -2.69 -26.34
C TYR A 484 18.09 -3.44 -26.34
N ASP A 485 18.04 -4.62 -26.95
CA ASP A 485 16.84 -5.46 -26.94
C ASP A 485 16.48 -5.83 -25.49
N CYS A 486 15.24 -5.60 -25.08
CA CYS A 486 14.74 -5.94 -23.75
C CYS A 486 14.85 -7.44 -23.50
N GLY A 487 15.57 -7.85 -22.47
CA GLY A 487 15.73 -9.25 -22.08
C GLY A 487 16.08 -9.39 -20.60
N ASP A 488 16.12 -10.62 -20.09
CA ASP A 488 16.35 -10.90 -18.67
C ASP A 488 17.83 -10.75 -18.26
N PHE A 489 18.43 -9.60 -18.58
CA PHE A 489 19.85 -9.32 -18.40
C PHE A 489 20.08 -8.51 -17.12
N ALA A 490 21.09 -8.90 -16.32
CA ALA A 490 21.43 -8.19 -15.09
C ALA A 490 21.77 -6.70 -15.33
N LEU A 491 22.25 -6.32 -16.51
CA LEU A 491 22.58 -4.94 -16.91
C LEU A 491 21.37 -4.07 -17.30
N GLN A 492 20.16 -4.65 -17.39
CA GLN A 492 18.90 -3.94 -17.70
C GLN A 492 17.98 -3.79 -16.48
N LYS A 493 18.34 -4.38 -15.33
CA LYS A 493 17.54 -4.36 -14.10
C LYS A 493 17.98 -3.23 -13.19
N PHE A 494 17.09 -2.25 -13.00
CA PHE A 494 17.31 -1.09 -12.15
C PHE A 494 16.25 -1.07 -11.06
N GLU A 495 16.64 -1.08 -9.78
CA GLU A 495 15.71 -0.73 -8.71
C GLU A 495 15.43 0.78 -8.74
N TRP A 496 14.18 1.18 -8.58
CA TRP A 496 13.77 2.57 -8.41
C TRP A 496 13.79 2.93 -6.93
N TRP A 497 14.73 3.77 -6.51
CA TRP A 497 14.84 4.28 -5.13
C TRP A 497 14.43 5.76 -5.06
N LYS A 498 14.01 6.22 -3.87
CA LYS A 498 13.66 7.62 -3.57
C LYS A 498 13.77 7.88 -2.07
#